data_AF-A0A964A500-F1
#
_entry.id   AF-A0A964A500-F1
#
_cell.length_a   1.000
_cell.length_b   1.000
_cell.length_c   1.000
_cell.angle_alpha   90.00
_cell.angle_beta   90.00
_cell.angle_gamma   90.00
#
_symmetry.space_group_name_H-M   'P 1'
#
loop_
_entity.id
_entity.type
_entity.pdbx_description
1 polymer ?
#
loop_
_entity_poly.entity_id
_entity_poly.type
_entity_poly.pdbx_seq_one_letter_code
_entity_poly.pdbx_strand_id
1 'polypeptide(L)'
;MAITIFQKKAISLLKMRILKSDKYISQLRKKFKSRKEIEKRELRDFLKALNPDLQPVSRDRKIYEWMKTGILREIASGVYQLEAGEKSEYIPTISPALNKLNRIIKKEFPLIDYCIWETRWLTNFMHHIPDTNLVIIEVGDDAQEFVFNLLLKGNRSNLPAGRHGVFLNPSIKELNQKVWNSKESIIIKNLVSRAPVKKTDQICLPKLEKILVDLFCEADLFAPFQESELDQIFHYASEFYIINWKTAAYYTDRRGKTKEFIAYLQELNILPKATLTKIE
;
A
#
# COMPACT_ATOMS: atom_id res chain seq x y z
N MET A 1 -17.50 -6.23 -12.80
CA MET A 1 -16.34 -7.14 -12.94
C MET A 1 -15.55 -6.90 -14.24
N ALA A 2 -16.18 -6.81 -15.42
CA ALA A 2 -15.45 -6.66 -16.70
C ALA A 2 -14.70 -5.32 -16.88
N ILE A 3 -15.24 -4.19 -16.39
CA ILE A 3 -14.65 -2.84 -16.55
C ILE A 3 -13.31 -2.72 -15.80
N THR A 4 -13.21 -3.35 -14.62
CA THR A 4 -12.02 -3.31 -13.76
C THR A 4 -10.88 -4.18 -14.31
N ILE A 5 -11.21 -5.34 -14.89
CA ILE A 5 -10.24 -6.21 -15.56
C ILE A 5 -9.70 -5.51 -16.81
N PHE A 6 -10.56 -4.82 -17.57
CA PHE A 6 -10.14 -4.05 -18.74
C PHE A 6 -9.20 -2.89 -18.38
N GLN A 7 -9.48 -2.13 -17.32
CA GLN A 7 -8.59 -1.05 -16.88
C GLN A 7 -7.24 -1.58 -16.36
N LYS A 8 -7.22 -2.63 -15.54
CA LYS A 8 -5.97 -3.27 -15.08
C LYS A 8 -5.16 -3.84 -16.25
N LYS A 9 -5.81 -4.49 -17.22
CA LYS A 9 -5.18 -5.08 -18.40
C LYS A 9 -4.68 -4.00 -19.36
N ALA A 10 -5.42 -2.91 -19.56
CA ALA A 10 -5.00 -1.79 -20.41
C ALA A 10 -3.81 -1.02 -19.83
N ILE A 11 -3.78 -0.78 -18.50
CA ILE A 11 -2.63 -0.14 -17.82
C ILE A 11 -1.42 -1.07 -17.84
N SER A 12 -1.61 -2.37 -17.57
CA SER A 12 -0.57 -3.39 -17.68
C SER A 12 0.00 -3.48 -19.10
N LEU A 13 -0.85 -3.47 -20.14
CA LEU A 13 -0.44 -3.49 -21.55
C LEU A 13 0.27 -2.19 -21.97
N LEU A 14 -0.19 -1.03 -21.50
CA LEU A 14 0.48 0.26 -21.75
C LEU A 14 1.86 0.30 -21.08
N LYS A 15 1.95 -0.22 -19.85
CA LYS A 15 3.20 -0.37 -19.11
C LYS A 15 4.15 -1.35 -19.80
N MET A 16 3.68 -2.51 -20.23
CA MET A 16 4.44 -3.47 -21.03
C MET A 16 4.91 -2.88 -22.37
N ARG A 17 4.10 -2.02 -23.01
CA ARG A 17 4.46 -1.34 -24.26
C ARG A 17 5.56 -0.29 -24.04
N ILE A 18 5.50 0.45 -22.92
CA ILE A 18 6.55 1.39 -22.51
C ILE A 18 7.84 0.62 -22.16
N LEU A 19 7.73 -0.47 -21.40
CA LEU A 19 8.86 -1.34 -21.02
C LEU A 19 9.56 -1.98 -22.21
N LYS A 20 8.81 -2.49 -23.20
CA LYS A 20 9.38 -3.06 -24.43
C LYS A 20 10.07 -2.00 -25.31
N SER A 21 9.79 -0.71 -25.10
CA SER A 21 10.36 0.39 -25.90
C SER A 21 11.60 1.06 -25.30
N ASP A 22 11.92 0.78 -24.02
CA ASP A 22 13.09 1.38 -23.39
C ASP A 22 14.37 0.64 -23.80
N LYS A 23 15.11 1.26 -24.73
CA LYS A 23 16.33 0.72 -25.34
C LYS A 23 17.44 0.37 -24.35
N TYR A 24 17.39 0.86 -23.12
CA TYR A 24 18.44 0.67 -22.12
C TYR A 24 18.22 -0.57 -21.23
N ILE A 25 16.99 -1.12 -21.15
CA ILE A 25 16.65 -2.16 -20.17
C ILE A 25 17.45 -3.45 -20.39
N SER A 26 17.60 -3.88 -21.64
CA SER A 26 18.35 -5.11 -21.97
C SER A 26 19.81 -5.00 -21.52
N GLN A 27 20.43 -3.84 -21.73
CA GLN A 27 21.79 -3.54 -21.33
C GLN A 27 21.92 -3.39 -19.81
N LEU A 28 20.93 -2.77 -19.15
CA LEU A 28 20.88 -2.62 -17.70
C LEU A 28 20.84 -4.00 -17.03
N ARG A 29 19.90 -4.84 -17.45
CA ARG A 29 19.76 -6.22 -16.94
C ARG A 29 21.01 -7.04 -17.20
N LYS A 30 21.66 -6.89 -18.36
CA LYS A 30 22.93 -7.58 -18.67
C LYS A 30 24.07 -7.10 -17.77
N LYS A 31 24.23 -5.78 -17.58
CA LYS A 31 25.34 -5.19 -16.82
C LYS A 31 25.27 -5.51 -15.34
N PHE A 32 24.08 -5.51 -14.75
CA PHE A 32 23.89 -5.64 -13.31
C PHE A 32 23.22 -6.96 -12.88
N LYS A 33 23.10 -7.96 -13.78
CA LYS A 33 22.38 -9.24 -13.54
C LYS A 33 22.69 -9.91 -12.20
N SER A 34 23.97 -9.94 -11.82
CA SER A 34 24.46 -10.64 -10.62
C SER A 34 24.75 -9.70 -9.45
N ARG A 35 24.43 -8.40 -9.58
CA ARG A 35 24.72 -7.39 -8.56
C ARG A 35 23.59 -7.37 -7.55
N LYS A 36 23.93 -7.61 -6.28
CA LYS A 36 22.99 -7.51 -5.16
C LYS A 36 22.60 -6.06 -4.86
N GLU A 37 23.54 -5.13 -5.04
CA GLU A 37 23.34 -3.70 -4.81
C GLU A 37 24.02 -2.89 -5.93
N ILE A 38 23.37 -1.79 -6.31
CA ILE A 38 23.77 -0.86 -7.38
C ILE A 38 23.62 0.56 -6.84
N GLU A 39 24.70 1.34 -6.79
CA GLU A 39 24.61 2.72 -6.35
C GLU A 39 24.00 3.63 -7.43
N LYS A 40 23.36 4.73 -7.01
CA LYS A 40 22.82 5.74 -7.92
C LYS A 40 23.88 6.27 -8.89
N ARG A 41 25.11 6.42 -8.39
CA ARG A 41 26.25 6.87 -9.22
C ARG A 41 26.53 5.88 -10.34
N GLU A 42 26.56 4.57 -10.04
CA GLU A 42 26.77 3.53 -11.04
C GLU A 42 25.68 3.53 -12.12
N LEU A 43 24.42 3.76 -11.75
CA LEU A 43 23.32 3.89 -12.71
C LEU A 43 23.47 5.13 -13.60
N ARG A 44 23.88 6.26 -13.02
CA ARG A 44 24.15 7.50 -13.77
C ARG A 44 25.33 7.33 -14.72
N ASP A 45 26.41 6.69 -14.27
CA ASP A 45 27.61 6.41 -15.07
C ASP A 45 27.29 5.43 -16.20
N PHE A 46 26.48 4.40 -15.93
CA PHE A 46 25.95 3.48 -16.93
C PHE A 46 25.16 4.20 -18.02
N LEU A 47 24.21 5.07 -17.64
CA LEU A 47 23.43 5.85 -18.60
C LEU A 47 24.30 6.83 -19.39
N LYS A 48 25.29 7.46 -18.76
CA LYS A 48 26.26 8.35 -19.43
C LYS A 48 27.10 7.59 -20.45
N ALA A 49 27.54 6.38 -20.13
CA ALA A 49 28.34 5.56 -21.04
C ALA A 49 27.54 5.13 -22.28
N LEU A 50 26.23 4.88 -22.14
CA LEU A 50 25.35 4.50 -23.25
C LEU A 50 24.86 5.68 -24.09
N ASN A 51 24.74 6.86 -23.47
CA ASN A 51 24.32 8.08 -24.13
C ASN A 51 24.99 9.29 -23.45
N PRO A 52 26.19 9.70 -23.92
CA PRO A 52 26.93 10.82 -23.34
C PRO A 52 26.15 12.13 -23.31
N ASP A 53 25.31 12.36 -24.32
CA ASP A 53 24.51 13.58 -24.52
C ASP A 53 23.30 13.65 -23.58
N LEU A 54 22.94 12.54 -22.92
CA LEU A 54 21.82 12.49 -22.00
C LEU A 54 22.13 13.33 -20.76
N GLN A 55 21.44 14.46 -20.59
CA GLN A 55 21.68 15.37 -19.47
C GLN A 55 21.48 14.71 -18.10
N PRO A 56 22.19 15.14 -17.03
CA PRO A 56 22.09 14.55 -15.69
C PRO A 56 20.65 14.41 -15.17
N VAL A 57 19.82 15.44 -15.35
CA VAL A 57 18.40 15.43 -14.97
C VAL A 57 17.61 14.33 -15.71
N SER A 58 17.92 14.12 -16.99
CA SER A 58 17.28 13.08 -17.80
C SER A 58 17.72 11.67 -17.36
N ARG A 59 18.96 11.51 -16.88
CA ARG A 59 19.44 10.25 -16.29
C ARG A 59 18.68 9.94 -15.00
N ASP A 60 18.52 10.93 -14.13
CA ASP A 60 17.76 10.76 -12.88
C ASP A 60 16.29 10.46 -13.14
N ARG A 61 15.68 11.14 -14.11
CA ARG A 61 14.31 10.82 -14.56
C ARG A 61 14.19 9.38 -15.06
N LYS A 62 15.18 8.89 -15.81
CA LYS A 62 15.20 7.51 -16.29
C LYS A 62 15.30 6.49 -15.15
N ILE A 63 16.14 6.74 -14.15
CA ILE A 63 16.22 5.91 -12.93
C ILE A 63 14.86 5.91 -12.20
N TYR A 64 14.23 7.08 -12.06
CA TYR A 64 12.90 7.20 -11.46
C TYR A 64 11.82 6.44 -12.25
N GLU A 65 11.86 6.48 -13.59
CA GLU A 65 10.99 5.69 -14.46
C GLU A 65 11.19 4.19 -14.25
N TRP A 66 12.44 3.72 -14.12
CA TRP A 66 12.73 2.32 -13.81
C TRP A 66 12.25 1.90 -12.42
N MET A 67 12.29 2.79 -11.44
CA MET A 67 11.67 2.55 -10.13
C MET A 67 10.15 2.43 -10.23
N LYS A 68 9.50 3.41 -10.88
CA LYS A 68 8.05 3.44 -11.11
C LYS A 68 7.55 2.22 -11.87
N THR A 69 8.38 1.69 -12.77
CA THR A 69 8.04 0.54 -13.58
C THR A 69 8.41 -0.80 -12.94
N GLY A 70 9.11 -0.79 -11.81
CA GLY A 70 9.46 -2.00 -11.06
C GLY A 70 10.66 -2.75 -11.61
N ILE A 71 11.50 -2.10 -12.41
CA ILE A 71 12.78 -2.66 -12.88
C ILE A 71 13.85 -2.51 -11.78
N LEU A 72 13.80 -1.38 -11.06
CA LEU A 72 14.67 -1.09 -9.93
C LEU A 72 13.83 -0.96 -8.66
N ARG A 73 14.36 -1.45 -7.56
CA ARG A 73 13.87 -1.17 -6.20
C ARG A 73 14.94 -0.39 -5.46
N GLU A 74 14.56 0.74 -4.86
CA GLU A 74 15.44 1.44 -3.92
C GLU A 74 15.40 0.70 -2.58
N ILE A 75 16.54 0.16 -2.18
CA ILE A 75 16.71 -0.63 -0.95
C ILE A 75 17.30 0.23 0.18
N ALA A 76 18.06 1.27 -0.17
CA ALA A 76 18.51 2.31 0.76
C ALA A 76 18.67 3.62 0.01
N SER A 77 18.91 4.73 0.72
CA SER A 77 19.08 6.05 0.11
C SER A 77 20.15 6.02 -0.99
N GLY A 78 19.71 6.11 -2.25
CA GLY A 78 20.60 6.04 -3.42
C GLY A 78 21.21 4.67 -3.72
N VAL A 79 20.70 3.59 -3.12
CA VAL A 79 21.13 2.21 -3.38
C VAL A 79 19.95 1.42 -3.93
N TYR A 80 20.17 0.78 -5.07
CA TYR A 80 19.14 0.09 -5.84
C TYR A 80 19.46 -1.38 -6.01
N GLN A 81 18.42 -2.16 -6.27
CA GLN A 81 18.51 -3.56 -6.65
C GLN A 81 17.72 -3.77 -7.94
N LEU A 82 18.25 -4.59 -8.86
CA LEU A 82 17.50 -5.05 -10.03
C LEU A 82 16.43 -6.06 -9.59
N GLU A 83 15.20 -5.83 -10.03
CA GLU A 83 14.10 -6.75 -9.81
C GLU A 83 14.04 -7.80 -10.92
N ALA A 84 13.89 -9.06 -10.53
CA ALA A 84 13.84 -10.20 -11.44
C ALA A 84 12.54 -10.22 -12.29
N GLY A 85 11.45 -9.65 -11.75
CA GLY A 85 10.14 -9.58 -12.39
C GLY A 85 9.66 -8.15 -12.63
N GLU A 86 8.56 -8.01 -13.38
CA GLU A 86 7.89 -6.71 -13.62
C GLU A 86 6.89 -6.43 -12.49
N LYS A 87 7.37 -5.90 -11.36
CA LYS A 87 6.49 -5.49 -10.26
C LYS A 87 5.64 -4.28 -10.66
N SER A 88 4.43 -4.18 -10.12
CA SER A 88 3.51 -3.09 -10.42
C SER A 88 3.22 -2.19 -9.22
N GLU A 89 2.79 -0.95 -9.47
CA GLU A 89 2.22 -0.14 -8.39
C GLU A 89 0.89 -0.77 -7.99
N TYR A 90 0.66 -0.92 -6.69
CA TYR A 90 -0.61 -1.44 -6.20
C TYR A 90 -1.72 -0.41 -6.39
N ILE A 91 -2.77 -0.81 -7.11
CA ILE A 91 -3.96 0.03 -7.36
C ILE A 91 -5.20 -0.77 -6.93
N PRO A 92 -5.78 -0.45 -5.77
CA PRO A 92 -6.98 -1.13 -5.30
C PRO A 92 -8.20 -0.76 -6.15
N THR A 93 -9.21 -1.64 -6.14
CA THR A 93 -10.48 -1.39 -6.81
C THR A 93 -11.45 -0.73 -5.83
N ILE A 94 -12.00 0.42 -6.21
CA ILE A 94 -12.95 1.15 -5.37
C ILE A 94 -14.35 0.55 -5.56
N SER A 95 -14.92 -0.03 -4.51
CA SER A 95 -16.28 -0.57 -4.54
C SER A 95 -17.34 0.56 -4.57
N PRO A 96 -18.56 0.33 -5.09
CA PRO A 96 -19.64 1.30 -5.04
C PRO A 96 -19.97 1.74 -3.60
N ALA A 97 -19.89 0.80 -2.66
CA ALA A 97 -20.05 1.03 -1.22
C ALA A 97 -19.01 2.02 -0.68
N LEU A 98 -17.72 1.77 -0.96
CA LEU A 98 -16.63 2.64 -0.54
C LEU A 98 -16.75 4.04 -1.17
N ASN A 99 -17.10 4.12 -2.45
CA ASN A 99 -17.30 5.40 -3.14
C ASN A 99 -18.49 6.20 -2.55
N LYS A 100 -19.55 5.51 -2.14
CA LYS A 100 -20.70 6.14 -1.47
C LYS A 100 -20.29 6.75 -0.12
N LEU A 101 -19.55 5.99 0.70
CA LEU A 101 -19.03 6.49 1.98
C LEU A 101 -18.11 7.69 1.78
N ASN A 102 -17.19 7.60 0.81
CA ASN A 102 -16.31 8.69 0.41
C ASN A 102 -17.09 9.97 0.06
N ARG A 103 -18.16 9.86 -0.73
CA ARG A 103 -19.03 11.01 -1.09
C ARG A 103 -19.74 11.61 0.12
N ILE A 104 -20.22 10.78 1.05
CA ILE A 104 -20.87 11.25 2.28
C ILE A 104 -19.89 12.07 3.11
N ILE A 105 -18.67 11.55 3.33
CA ILE A 105 -17.63 12.23 4.11
C ILE A 105 -17.20 13.53 3.43
N LYS A 106 -16.87 13.50 2.13
CA LYS A 106 -16.42 14.71 1.41
C LYS A 106 -17.47 15.81 1.36
N LYS A 107 -18.76 15.46 1.29
CA LYS A 107 -19.84 16.44 1.26
C LYS A 107 -19.95 17.19 2.58
N GLU A 108 -19.86 16.47 3.70
CA GLU A 108 -20.01 17.07 5.03
C GLU A 108 -18.71 17.74 5.49
N PHE A 109 -17.57 17.13 5.18
CA PHE A 109 -16.25 17.51 5.66
C PHE A 109 -15.26 17.65 4.48
N PRO A 110 -15.39 18.69 3.64
CA PRO A 110 -14.58 18.84 2.43
C PRO A 110 -13.08 19.08 2.71
N LEU A 111 -12.75 19.61 3.90
CA LEU A 111 -11.39 19.99 4.29
C LEU A 111 -10.70 19.00 5.22
N ILE A 112 -11.38 17.91 5.62
CA ILE A 112 -10.81 16.94 6.54
C ILE A 112 -9.72 16.12 5.85
N ASP A 113 -8.62 15.88 6.55
CA ASP A 113 -7.69 14.84 6.16
C ASP A 113 -8.23 13.49 6.63
N TYR A 114 -8.45 12.60 5.67
CA TYR A 114 -8.93 11.25 5.92
C TYR A 114 -8.34 10.28 4.91
N CYS A 115 -8.47 9.01 5.22
CA CYS A 115 -8.08 7.87 4.40
C CYS A 115 -9.20 6.83 4.51
N ILE A 116 -9.56 6.19 3.40
CA ILE A 116 -10.62 5.17 3.38
C ILE A 116 -10.18 3.95 2.57
N TRP A 117 -10.42 2.76 3.13
CA TRP A 117 -10.11 1.48 2.47
C TRP A 117 -10.97 0.34 2.99
N GLU A 118 -10.85 -0.83 2.37
CA GLU A 118 -11.57 -2.03 2.79
C GLU A 118 -10.66 -3.28 2.75
N THR A 119 -10.84 -4.21 3.69
CA THR A 119 -9.99 -5.41 3.78
C THR A 119 -10.23 -6.39 2.64
N ARG A 120 -11.36 -6.30 1.94
CA ARG A 120 -11.62 -7.07 0.71
C ARG A 120 -10.53 -6.92 -0.35
N TRP A 121 -9.77 -5.82 -0.31
CA TRP A 121 -8.62 -5.61 -1.17
C TRP A 121 -7.51 -6.65 -1.01
N LEU A 122 -7.39 -7.24 0.18
CA LEU A 122 -6.37 -8.23 0.54
C LEU A 122 -6.75 -9.66 0.19
N THR A 123 -7.99 -9.91 -0.25
CA THR A 123 -8.48 -11.27 -0.56
C THR A 123 -7.63 -12.01 -1.59
N ASN A 124 -7.00 -11.29 -2.54
CA ASN A 124 -6.11 -11.91 -3.53
C ASN A 124 -4.72 -12.25 -2.97
N PHE A 125 -4.41 -11.82 -1.75
CA PHE A 125 -3.11 -12.00 -1.11
C PHE A 125 -3.15 -13.11 -0.07
N MET A 126 -4.33 -13.69 0.19
CA MET A 126 -4.60 -14.60 1.30
C MET A 126 -4.92 -16.00 0.79
N HIS A 127 -4.69 -17.00 1.64
CA HIS A 127 -5.17 -18.37 1.40
C HIS A 127 -6.60 -18.51 1.92
N HIS A 128 -6.85 -18.05 3.14
CA HIS A 128 -8.17 -18.09 3.77
C HIS A 128 -8.80 -16.72 3.76
N ILE A 129 -9.87 -16.56 2.98
CA ILE A 129 -10.57 -15.28 2.87
C ILE A 129 -11.50 -15.11 4.10
N PRO A 130 -11.36 -14.02 4.87
CA PRO A 130 -12.28 -13.74 5.96
C PRO A 130 -13.70 -13.48 5.46
N ASP A 131 -14.68 -13.99 6.21
CA ASP A 131 -16.10 -13.83 5.92
C ASP A 131 -16.60 -12.38 6.11
N THR A 132 -15.92 -11.63 6.97
CA THR A 132 -16.21 -10.23 7.31
C THR A 132 -15.32 -9.29 6.51
N ASN A 133 -15.95 -8.38 5.76
CA ASN A 133 -15.25 -7.23 5.19
C ASN A 133 -15.21 -6.07 6.20
N LEU A 134 -14.03 -5.51 6.48
CA LEU A 134 -13.91 -4.28 7.23
C LEU A 134 -13.73 -3.12 6.27
N VAL A 135 -14.56 -2.09 6.38
CA VAL A 135 -14.33 -0.77 5.78
C VAL A 135 -13.69 0.11 6.83
N ILE A 136 -12.46 0.53 6.59
CA ILE A 136 -11.67 1.34 7.52
C ILE A 136 -11.72 2.80 7.06
N ILE A 137 -12.17 3.69 7.95
CA ILE A 137 -12.18 5.13 7.76
C ILE A 137 -11.27 5.74 8.83
N GLU A 138 -10.16 6.29 8.38
CA GLU A 138 -9.18 6.94 9.24
C GLU A 138 -9.27 8.44 9.05
N VAL A 139 -9.44 9.20 10.12
CA VAL A 139 -9.60 10.66 10.10
C VAL A 139 -8.69 11.31 11.12
N GLY A 140 -8.38 12.59 10.97
CA GLY A 140 -7.61 13.34 11.98
C GLY A 140 -8.25 13.26 13.38
N ASP A 141 -7.41 13.39 14.41
CA ASP A 141 -7.74 13.09 15.81
C ASP A 141 -9.03 13.78 16.31
N ASP A 142 -9.31 15.00 15.85
CA ASP A 142 -10.46 15.80 16.30
C ASP A 142 -11.76 15.53 15.53
N ALA A 143 -11.77 14.56 14.61
CA ALA A 143 -12.87 14.40 13.66
C ALA A 143 -13.58 13.03 13.71
N GLN A 144 -13.09 12.08 14.49
CA GLN A 144 -13.63 10.72 14.52
C GLN A 144 -15.10 10.69 14.97
N GLU A 145 -15.41 11.39 16.06
CA GLU A 145 -16.78 11.45 16.60
C GLU A 145 -17.74 12.12 15.62
N PHE A 146 -17.29 13.16 14.92
CA PHE A 146 -18.09 13.85 13.92
C PHE A 146 -18.42 12.93 12.74
N VAL A 147 -17.44 12.16 12.26
CA VAL A 147 -17.66 11.18 11.18
C VAL A 147 -18.51 9.99 11.66
N PHE A 148 -18.31 9.52 12.89
CA PHE A 148 -19.15 8.49 13.49
C PHE A 148 -20.61 8.92 13.60
N ASN A 149 -20.86 10.07 14.22
CA ASN A 149 -22.19 10.63 14.33
C ASN A 149 -22.80 10.95 12.96
N LEU A 150 -21.98 11.40 12.00
CA LEU A 150 -22.41 11.58 10.62
C LEU A 150 -22.94 10.26 10.07
N LEU A 151 -22.19 9.17 10.12
CA LEU A 151 -22.64 7.88 9.57
C LEU A 151 -23.86 7.33 10.32
N LEU A 152 -24.00 7.62 11.61
CA LEU A 152 -25.15 7.25 12.42
C LEU A 152 -26.39 8.13 12.24
N LYS A 153 -26.37 9.26 11.53
CA LYS A 153 -27.55 10.14 11.32
C LYS A 153 -28.45 9.67 10.14
N GLY A 154 -29.73 10.11 10.08
CA GLY A 154 -30.63 10.01 8.91
C GLY A 154 -31.20 8.63 8.52
N ASN A 155 -32.04 8.53 7.47
CA ASN A 155 -32.51 7.26 6.85
C ASN A 155 -31.38 6.59 6.05
N ARG A 156 -30.22 6.38 6.67
CA ARG A 156 -29.06 5.69 6.06
C ARG A 156 -29.20 4.15 6.15
N SER A 157 -30.42 3.64 5.93
CA SER A 157 -30.75 2.22 5.82
C SER A 157 -29.93 1.50 4.73
N ASN A 158 -29.35 2.26 3.81
CA ASN A 158 -28.51 1.77 2.71
C ASN A 158 -27.00 1.89 3.00
N LEU A 159 -26.58 1.95 4.27
CA LEU A 159 -25.17 1.76 4.60
C LEU A 159 -24.79 0.29 4.31
N PRO A 160 -23.59 0.04 3.76
CA PRO A 160 -23.17 -1.32 3.41
C PRO A 160 -23.19 -2.28 4.62
N ALA A 161 -22.74 -1.80 5.80
CA ALA A 161 -22.77 -2.52 7.07
C ALA A 161 -24.07 -2.33 7.90
N GLY A 162 -25.05 -1.58 7.37
CA GLY A 162 -26.14 -1.03 8.16
C GLY A 162 -25.67 -0.08 9.28
N ARG A 163 -26.58 0.36 10.14
CA ARG A 163 -26.28 1.31 11.22
C ARG A 163 -25.53 0.68 12.39
N HIS A 164 -25.90 -0.56 12.75
CA HIS A 164 -25.31 -1.29 13.86
C HIS A 164 -23.92 -1.87 13.55
N GLY A 165 -23.51 -1.81 12.29
CA GLY A 165 -22.17 -2.22 11.84
C GLY A 165 -21.17 -1.06 11.77
N VAL A 166 -21.44 0.09 12.40
CA VAL A 166 -20.49 1.23 12.46
C VAL A 166 -19.89 1.30 13.86
N PHE A 167 -18.57 1.33 13.95
CA PHE A 167 -17.83 1.30 15.21
C PHE A 167 -16.76 2.40 15.25
N LEU A 168 -16.65 3.09 16.37
CA LEU A 168 -15.60 4.08 16.64
C LEU A 168 -14.56 3.45 17.57
N ASN A 169 -13.33 3.26 17.09
CA ASN A 169 -12.23 2.61 17.82
C ASN A 169 -12.71 1.41 18.68
N PRO A 170 -13.26 0.34 18.06
CA PRO A 170 -13.87 -0.75 18.80
C PRO A 170 -12.89 -1.40 19.77
N SER A 171 -13.39 -1.74 20.95
CA SER A 171 -12.64 -2.58 21.91
C SER A 171 -12.49 -4.02 21.39
N ILE A 172 -11.53 -4.78 21.93
CA ILE A 172 -11.36 -6.23 21.65
C ILE A 172 -12.68 -6.99 21.87
N LYS A 173 -13.44 -6.61 22.90
CA LYS A 173 -14.75 -7.20 23.19
C LYS A 173 -15.74 -6.95 22.04
N GLU A 174 -15.81 -5.72 21.52
CA GLU A 174 -16.69 -5.39 20.39
C GLU A 174 -16.24 -6.03 19.09
N LEU A 175 -14.92 -6.15 18.88
CA LEU A 175 -14.36 -6.87 17.75
C LEU A 175 -14.88 -8.32 17.72
N ASN A 176 -14.72 -9.03 18.83
CA ASN A 176 -15.08 -10.45 18.94
C ASN A 176 -16.61 -10.68 18.96
N GLN A 177 -17.37 -9.80 19.61
CA GLN A 177 -18.81 -10.02 19.81
C GLN A 177 -19.66 -9.47 18.66
N LYS A 178 -19.20 -8.43 17.95
CA LYS A 178 -20.03 -7.71 16.97
C LYS A 178 -19.37 -7.65 15.60
N VAL A 179 -18.13 -7.17 15.52
CA VAL A 179 -17.47 -6.89 14.24
C VAL A 179 -17.27 -8.16 13.42
N TRP A 180 -16.68 -9.19 14.02
CA TRP A 180 -16.38 -10.45 13.34
C TRP A 180 -17.60 -11.38 13.17
N ASN A 181 -18.75 -11.02 13.77
CA ASN A 181 -20.01 -11.73 13.59
C ASN A 181 -20.90 -11.10 12.49
N SER A 182 -20.41 -10.08 11.79
CA SER A 182 -21.13 -9.44 10.67
C SER A 182 -20.43 -9.74 9.34
N LYS A 183 -21.15 -9.65 8.22
CA LYS A 183 -20.55 -9.75 6.88
C LYS A 183 -19.79 -8.48 6.48
N GLU A 184 -20.18 -7.34 7.04
CA GLU A 184 -19.53 -6.07 6.76
C GLU A 184 -19.60 -5.16 8.00
N SER A 185 -18.47 -4.54 8.33
CA SER A 185 -18.33 -3.60 9.44
C SER A 185 -17.57 -2.36 8.98
N ILE A 186 -17.98 -1.18 9.45
CA ILE A 186 -17.31 0.10 9.22
C ILE A 186 -16.60 0.50 10.50
N ILE A 187 -15.28 0.62 10.46
CA ILE A 187 -14.44 1.03 11.57
C ILE A 187 -13.96 2.45 11.33
N ILE A 188 -14.18 3.32 12.30
CA ILE A 188 -13.71 4.70 12.31
C ILE A 188 -12.62 4.83 13.36
N LYS A 189 -11.45 5.32 12.95
CA LYS A 189 -10.29 5.45 13.84
C LYS A 189 -9.37 6.60 13.41
N ASN A 190 -8.28 6.80 14.16
CA ASN A 190 -7.35 7.90 13.94
C ASN A 190 -6.46 7.63 12.73
N LEU A 191 -6.31 8.66 11.89
CA LEU A 191 -5.30 8.69 10.86
C LEU A 191 -3.97 9.07 11.51
N VAL A 192 -3.14 8.05 11.76
CA VAL A 192 -1.79 8.24 12.30
C VAL A 192 -1.00 9.22 11.43
N SER A 193 -0.36 10.20 12.06
CA SER A 193 0.36 11.27 11.35
C SER A 193 1.43 10.72 10.41
N ARG A 194 1.63 11.42 9.28
CA ARG A 194 2.55 11.02 8.18
C ARG A 194 2.23 9.65 7.56
N ALA A 195 0.99 9.15 7.74
CA ALA A 195 0.48 7.96 7.06
C ALA A 195 0.77 7.98 5.54
N PRO A 196 1.34 6.90 4.98
CA PRO A 196 1.52 6.76 3.55
C PRO A 196 0.18 6.68 2.82
N VAL A 197 -0.34 7.81 2.38
CA VAL A 197 -1.60 7.91 1.63
C VAL A 197 -1.37 8.44 0.21
N LYS A 198 -2.30 8.12 -0.69
CA LYS A 198 -2.38 8.64 -2.05
C LYS A 198 -3.64 9.49 -2.15
N LYS A 199 -3.46 10.81 -2.04
CA LYS A 199 -4.54 11.80 -2.16
C LYS A 199 -4.78 12.11 -3.63
N THR A 200 -6.04 12.02 -4.03
CA THR A 200 -6.54 12.51 -5.33
C THR A 200 -7.74 13.41 -5.07
N ASP A 201 -8.13 14.22 -6.07
CA ASP A 201 -9.31 15.09 -5.97
C ASP A 201 -10.60 14.31 -5.70
N GLN A 202 -10.63 13.01 -6.01
CA GLN A 202 -11.81 12.16 -5.86
C GLN A 202 -11.82 11.40 -4.54
N ILE A 203 -10.67 10.87 -4.11
CA ILE A 203 -10.58 9.98 -2.94
C ILE A 203 -9.16 9.95 -2.37
N CYS A 204 -9.03 9.72 -1.07
CA CYS A 204 -7.77 9.49 -0.39
C CYS A 204 -7.67 8.02 0.06
N LEU A 205 -6.70 7.30 -0.50
CA LEU A 205 -6.51 5.86 -0.27
C LEU A 205 -5.17 5.62 0.43
N PRO A 206 -5.04 4.57 1.26
CA PRO A 206 -3.74 4.19 1.78
C PRO A 206 -2.87 3.63 0.65
N LYS A 207 -1.57 3.86 0.73
CA LYS A 207 -0.60 3.10 -0.08
C LYS A 207 -0.46 1.69 0.51
N LEU A 208 0.10 0.76 -0.27
CA LEU A 208 0.29 -0.62 0.18
C LEU A 208 1.20 -0.69 1.41
N GLU A 209 2.21 0.17 1.51
CA GLU A 209 3.09 0.29 2.69
C GLU A 209 2.29 0.54 3.97
N LYS A 210 1.27 1.40 3.91
CA LYS A 210 0.41 1.68 5.06
C LYS A 210 -0.41 0.45 5.44
N ILE A 211 -1.07 -0.19 4.47
CA ILE A 211 -1.91 -1.36 4.73
C ILE A 211 -1.09 -2.47 5.42
N LEU A 212 0.10 -2.79 4.90
CA LEU A 212 0.98 -3.82 5.48
C LEU A 212 1.38 -3.49 6.92
N VAL A 213 1.74 -2.22 7.18
CA VAL A 213 2.09 -1.77 8.54
C VAL A 213 0.88 -1.78 9.46
N ASP A 214 -0.31 -1.40 8.99
CA ASP A 214 -1.53 -1.43 9.80
C ASP A 214 -1.87 -2.86 10.22
N LEU A 215 -1.81 -3.82 9.28
CA LEU A 215 -2.03 -5.25 9.55
C LEU A 215 -1.04 -5.80 10.59
N PHE A 216 0.24 -5.44 10.48
CA PHE A 216 1.29 -5.86 11.41
C PHE A 216 1.13 -5.22 12.80
N CYS A 217 0.79 -3.94 12.85
CA CYS A 217 0.77 -3.20 14.10
C CYS A 217 -0.51 -3.40 14.91
N GLU A 218 -1.64 -3.71 14.27
CA GLU A 218 -2.99 -3.76 14.88
C GLU A 218 -3.57 -5.18 14.85
N ALA A 219 -2.85 -6.12 15.46
CA ALA A 219 -3.19 -7.54 15.43
C ALA A 219 -4.62 -7.84 15.89
N ASP A 220 -5.13 -7.13 16.91
CA ASP A 220 -6.50 -7.33 17.40
C ASP A 220 -7.56 -6.92 16.36
N LEU A 221 -7.37 -5.76 15.73
CA LEU A 221 -8.30 -5.24 14.71
C LEU A 221 -8.28 -6.08 13.44
N PHE A 222 -7.14 -6.71 13.13
CA PHE A 222 -6.95 -7.54 11.95
C PHE A 222 -6.71 -9.01 12.31
N ALA A 223 -7.35 -9.52 13.36
CA ALA A 223 -7.13 -10.88 13.87
C ALA A 223 -7.18 -11.98 12.79
N PRO A 224 -8.13 -11.99 11.83
CA PRO A 224 -8.16 -12.98 10.75
C PRO A 224 -7.03 -12.87 9.71
N PHE A 225 -6.21 -11.82 9.78
CA PHE A 225 -5.09 -11.55 8.88
C PHE A 225 -3.74 -11.82 9.55
N GLN A 226 -3.72 -12.33 10.77
CA GLN A 226 -2.49 -12.57 11.55
C GLN A 226 -1.89 -13.95 11.22
N GLU A 227 -0.75 -14.25 11.85
CA GLU A 227 -0.05 -15.53 11.71
C GLU A 227 0.31 -15.84 10.24
N SER A 228 0.05 -17.06 9.79
CA SER A 228 0.39 -17.50 8.43
C SER A 228 -0.27 -16.68 7.31
N GLU A 229 -1.42 -16.05 7.56
CA GLU A 229 -2.04 -15.15 6.57
C GLU A 229 -1.27 -13.84 6.46
N LEU A 230 -0.69 -13.34 7.56
CA LEU A 230 0.14 -12.14 7.53
C LEU A 230 1.41 -12.41 6.72
N ASP A 231 2.07 -13.53 6.97
CA ASP A 231 3.26 -13.96 6.24
C ASP A 231 2.97 -14.05 4.74
N GLN A 232 1.87 -14.71 4.38
CA GLN A 232 1.43 -14.87 3.00
C GLN A 232 1.12 -13.53 2.34
N ILE A 233 0.41 -12.63 3.03
CA ILE A 233 0.11 -11.28 2.54
C ILE A 233 1.40 -10.53 2.21
N PHE A 234 2.39 -10.57 3.12
CA PHE A 234 3.66 -9.89 2.93
C PHE A 234 4.48 -10.50 1.79
N HIS A 235 4.53 -11.82 1.68
CA HIS A 235 5.20 -12.51 0.57
C HIS A 235 4.57 -12.13 -0.77
N TYR A 236 3.26 -12.29 -0.91
CA TYR A 236 2.54 -11.96 -2.13
C TYR A 236 2.72 -10.48 -2.49
N ALA A 237 2.57 -9.59 -1.51
CA ALA A 237 2.75 -8.16 -1.73
C ALA A 237 4.16 -7.83 -2.24
N SER A 238 5.18 -8.43 -1.63
CA SER A 238 6.59 -8.22 -1.98
C SER A 238 6.97 -8.78 -3.34
N GLU A 239 6.32 -9.86 -3.78
CA GLU A 239 6.56 -10.52 -5.05
C GLU A 239 5.96 -9.73 -6.22
N PHE A 240 4.71 -9.28 -6.09
CA PHE A 240 3.95 -8.72 -7.21
C PHE A 240 3.92 -7.19 -7.27
N TYR A 241 4.19 -6.51 -6.14
CA TYR A 241 4.06 -5.06 -6.05
C TYR A 241 5.35 -4.35 -5.65
N ILE A 242 5.48 -3.13 -6.14
CA ILE A 242 6.54 -2.21 -5.74
C ILE A 242 6.16 -1.66 -4.36
N ILE A 243 7.02 -1.94 -3.38
CA ILE A 243 6.86 -1.49 -1.99
C ILE A 243 8.09 -0.69 -1.59
N ASN A 244 7.88 0.51 -1.08
CA ASN A 244 8.91 1.32 -0.47
C ASN A 244 9.02 0.97 1.02
N TRP A 245 9.88 0.01 1.33
CA TRP A 245 10.09 -0.47 2.70
C TRP A 245 10.65 0.58 3.65
N LYS A 246 11.39 1.58 3.14
CA LYS A 246 11.79 2.74 3.94
C LYS A 246 10.59 3.57 4.39
N THR A 247 9.61 3.75 3.50
CA THR A 247 8.35 4.43 3.84
C THR A 247 7.53 3.61 4.85
N ALA A 248 7.50 2.27 4.70
CA ALA A 248 6.85 1.38 5.65
C ALA A 248 7.51 1.45 7.04
N ALA A 249 8.83 1.33 7.13
CA ALA A 249 9.58 1.43 8.39
C ALA A 249 9.49 2.82 9.03
N TYR A 250 9.46 3.88 8.22
CA TYR A 250 9.22 5.22 8.73
C TYR A 250 7.82 5.36 9.34
N TYR A 251 6.82 4.68 8.77
CA TYR A 251 5.47 4.69 9.28
C TYR A 251 5.33 3.86 10.57
N THR A 252 6.10 2.78 10.74
CA THR A 252 6.14 2.01 12.00
C THR A 252 6.75 2.77 13.17
N ASP A 253 7.61 3.75 12.92
CA ASP A 253 8.21 4.61 13.95
C ASP A 253 7.14 5.36 14.75
N ARG A 254 6.12 5.86 14.05
CA ARG A 254 4.95 6.53 14.66
C ARG A 254 4.10 5.61 15.52
N ARG A 255 4.33 4.30 15.44
CA ARG A 255 3.63 3.24 16.18
C ARG A 255 4.55 2.54 17.19
N GLY A 256 5.82 2.97 17.30
CA GLY A 256 6.81 2.39 18.21
C GLY A 256 7.21 0.95 17.90
N LYS A 257 7.01 0.48 16.65
CA LYS A 257 7.20 -0.93 16.25
C LYS A 257 8.26 -1.15 15.15
N THR A 258 9.17 -0.19 14.94
CA THR A 258 10.15 -0.26 13.84
C THR A 258 11.10 -1.44 13.97
N LYS A 259 11.60 -1.73 15.17
CA LYS A 259 12.57 -2.82 15.38
C LYS A 259 11.91 -4.18 15.12
N GLU A 260 10.72 -4.37 15.63
CA GLU A 260 9.90 -5.56 15.47
C GLU A 260 9.51 -5.77 14.01
N PHE A 261 9.13 -4.70 13.32
CA PHE A 261 8.80 -4.76 11.90
C PHE A 261 10.03 -5.14 11.06
N ILE A 262 11.19 -4.57 11.35
CA ILE A 262 12.45 -4.91 10.66
C ILE A 262 12.83 -6.37 10.93
N ALA A 263 12.73 -6.84 12.17
CA ALA A 263 12.98 -8.25 12.52
C ALA A 263 12.03 -9.19 11.77
N TYR A 264 10.74 -8.87 11.73
CA TYR A 264 9.74 -9.62 10.98
C TYR A 264 10.07 -9.71 9.48
N LEU A 265 10.48 -8.61 8.85
CA LEU A 265 10.94 -8.63 7.45
C LEU A 265 12.20 -9.48 7.22
N GLN A 266 13.08 -9.62 8.24
CA GLN A 266 14.25 -10.52 8.20
C GLN A 266 13.83 -11.96 8.25
N GLU A 267 12.96 -12.31 9.19
CA GLU A 267 12.45 -13.66 9.39
C GLU A 267 11.76 -14.19 8.14
N LEU A 268 10.97 -13.34 7.46
CA LEU A 268 10.34 -13.66 6.18
C LEU A 268 11.27 -13.60 4.96
N ASN A 269 12.55 -13.26 5.13
CA ASN A 269 13.49 -13.11 4.01
C ASN A 269 13.02 -12.16 2.88
N ILE A 270 12.20 -11.15 3.20
CA ILE A 270 11.64 -10.21 2.21
C ILE A 270 12.71 -9.23 1.73
N LEU A 271 13.63 -8.87 2.62
CA LEU A 271 14.75 -7.97 2.34
C LEU A 271 16.09 -8.60 2.75
N PRO A 272 17.16 -8.39 1.97
CA PRO A 272 18.50 -8.80 2.37
C PRO A 272 18.91 -8.12 3.69
N LYS A 273 19.63 -8.82 4.56
CA LYS A 273 20.12 -8.29 5.84
C LYS A 273 20.88 -6.95 5.71
N ALA A 274 21.66 -6.78 4.64
CA ALA A 274 22.40 -5.55 4.34
C ALA A 274 21.53 -4.34 3.94
N THR A 275 20.29 -4.60 3.52
CA THR A 275 19.29 -3.58 3.20
C THR A 275 18.62 -3.04 4.47
N LEU A 276 18.43 -3.89 5.47
CA LEU A 276 17.65 -3.57 6.65
C LEU A 276 18.40 -2.66 7.63
N THR A 277 19.72 -2.81 7.73
CA THR A 277 20.59 -1.87 8.48
C THR A 277 20.65 -0.46 7.90
N LYS A 278 20.12 -0.24 6.69
CA LYS A 278 20.05 1.08 6.04
C LYS A 278 18.63 1.68 6.06
N ILE A 279 17.67 0.95 6.60
CA ILE A 279 16.27 1.35 6.78
C ILE A 279 16.01 1.78 8.23
N GLU A 280 16.79 1.24 9.19
CA GLU A 280 16.98 1.81 10.55
C GLU A 280 17.47 3.26 10.50
#